data_AF-A0A7Y7AD71-F1
#
_entry.id   AF-A0A7Y7AD71-F1
#
_cell.length_a   1.000
_cell.length_b   1.000
_cell.length_c   1.000
_cell.angle_alpha   90.00
_cell.angle_beta   90.00
_cell.angle_gamma   90.00
#
_symmetry.space_group_name_H-M   'P 1'
#
loop_
_entity.id
_entity.type
_entity.pdbx_description
1 polymer ?
#
loop_
_entity_poly.entity_id
_entity_poly.type
_entity_poly.pdbx_seq_one_letter_code
_entity_poly.pdbx_strand_id
1 'polypeptide(L)'
;MNTNIGYAFYQDYYADLNFLWKGGKHIAVFDGTEKNEQLFAQKWSTSDGEVAKRYTDQLQNESIELQTVYPGLLIGSGYQHEILSGEKDDNGDAYVQNELKLGFHFDYTTGLPVIPGSSVKGAIRSAFEFETGYIVELLDEICKEDATWTALNTGQKRSIVDALEQTLFEHDGERCVYERDIFLDAFPVATGHRKGLFLGNDYITPHDSPLKSPNPVQFLKVLPQVSYHFAFRLSDSSITADQVTMTFLRAHKTNLFLAILKDFGVGAKTNVGYGQLEELDSHLPNLESLSLKDRVNCKIEKAIYRENEDKYQIYLIPEVKGYTEFLKQLGKPFPSVKISKGGNTRALKAMEEDAIVYCFVNRIGDDKRIFFKNFIEFQ
;
A
#
# COMPACT_ATOMS: atom_id res chain seq x y z
N MET A 1 24.62 -4.38 -5.60
CA MET A 1 23.85 -5.57 -5.19
C MET A 1 22.72 -5.05 -4.33
N ASN A 2 21.45 -5.36 -4.64
CA ASN A 2 20.35 -5.06 -3.71
C ASN A 2 20.58 -5.94 -2.48
N THR A 3 20.91 -5.31 -1.36
CA THR A 3 21.04 -5.98 -0.07
C THR A 3 19.66 -6.46 0.37
N ASN A 4 19.55 -7.69 0.86
CA ASN A 4 18.31 -8.16 1.49
C ASN A 4 18.01 -7.26 2.70
N ILE A 5 16.92 -6.51 2.67
CA ILE A 5 16.65 -5.45 3.64
C ILE A 5 16.32 -6.04 5.02
N GLY A 6 15.66 -7.19 5.06
CA GLY A 6 15.44 -7.92 6.30
C GLY A 6 16.75 -8.31 6.99
N TYR A 7 17.74 -8.77 6.22
CA TYR A 7 19.09 -9.04 6.73
C TYR A 7 19.79 -7.75 7.18
N ALA A 8 19.69 -6.68 6.38
CA ALA A 8 20.26 -5.38 6.73
C ALA A 8 19.70 -4.83 8.04
N PHE A 9 18.39 -5.02 8.28
CA PHE A 9 17.70 -4.56 9.49
C PHE A 9 18.02 -5.44 10.70
N TYR A 10 17.94 -6.77 10.60
CA TYR A 10 18.10 -7.63 11.79
C TYR A 10 19.52 -8.07 12.10
N GLN A 11 20.43 -8.06 11.12
CA GLN A 11 21.79 -8.58 11.28
C GLN A 11 22.82 -7.46 11.13
N ASP A 12 22.87 -6.79 9.97
CA ASP A 12 23.92 -5.79 9.71
C ASP A 12 23.74 -4.47 10.48
N TYR A 13 22.51 -4.19 10.93
CA TYR A 13 22.19 -2.98 11.68
C TYR A 13 23.05 -2.85 12.93
N TYR A 14 23.31 -3.96 13.64
CA TYR A 14 24.12 -3.99 14.85
C TYR A 14 25.56 -4.44 14.62
N ALA A 15 26.06 -4.41 13.39
CA ALA A 15 27.45 -4.82 13.08
C ALA A 15 28.51 -4.00 13.83
N ASP A 16 28.20 -2.72 14.14
CA ASP A 16 29.08 -1.79 14.84
C ASP A 16 28.76 -1.68 16.35
N LEU A 17 27.95 -2.60 16.88
CA LEU A 17 27.64 -2.69 18.30
C LEU A 17 28.91 -2.98 19.11
N ASN A 18 29.19 -2.10 20.06
CA ASN A 18 30.34 -2.22 20.96
C ASN A 18 29.90 -2.32 22.42
N PHE A 19 30.80 -2.78 23.30
CA PHE A 19 30.55 -2.89 24.73
C PHE A 19 31.65 -2.22 25.54
N LEU A 20 31.25 -1.35 26.46
CA LEU A 20 32.14 -0.73 27.45
C LEU A 20 31.98 -1.42 28.81
N TRP A 21 33.08 -1.59 29.54
CA TRP A 21 33.04 -2.06 30.92
C TRP A 21 33.02 -0.86 31.88
N LYS A 22 31.90 -0.66 32.60
CA LYS A 22 31.76 0.43 33.58
C LYS A 22 30.92 -0.04 34.77
N GLY A 23 31.40 0.20 35.98
CA GLY A 23 30.66 -0.14 37.22
C GLY A 23 30.37 -1.64 37.40
N GLY A 24 31.23 -2.52 36.87
CA GLY A 24 31.07 -3.98 37.01
C GLY A 24 30.08 -4.62 36.04
N LYS A 25 29.59 -3.89 35.04
CA LYS A 25 28.71 -4.38 33.98
C LYS A 25 29.20 -3.97 32.58
N HIS A 26 28.84 -4.76 31.58
CA HIS A 26 28.97 -4.37 30.18
C HIS A 26 27.82 -3.43 29.79
N ILE A 27 28.14 -2.31 29.17
CA ILE A 27 27.19 -1.32 28.66
C ILE A 27 27.31 -1.32 27.14
N ALA A 28 26.19 -1.53 26.46
CA ALA A 28 26.11 -1.45 25.00
C ALA A 28 26.31 -0.01 24.51
N VAL A 29 27.09 0.17 23.45
CA VAL A 29 27.32 1.43 22.77
C VAL A 29 27.03 1.26 21.29
N PHE A 30 26.13 2.09 20.77
CA PHE A 30 25.65 2.00 19.40
C PHE A 30 25.08 3.34 18.92
N ASP A 31 25.37 3.72 17.68
CA ASP A 31 24.71 4.83 17.00
C ASP A 31 24.11 4.33 15.68
N GLY A 32 22.78 4.35 15.60
CA GLY A 32 22.05 3.88 14.43
C GLY A 32 22.01 4.86 13.25
N THR A 33 22.60 6.05 13.35
CA THR A 33 22.47 7.12 12.34
C THR A 33 22.80 6.65 10.92
N GLU A 34 23.99 6.10 10.70
CA GLU A 34 24.42 5.67 9.37
C GLU A 34 23.57 4.50 8.84
N LYS A 35 23.22 3.55 9.71
CA LYS A 35 22.40 2.38 9.35
C LYS A 35 20.98 2.80 8.96
N ASN A 36 20.41 3.75 9.68
CA ASN A 36 19.11 4.35 9.36
C ASN A 36 19.13 5.03 7.99
N GLU A 37 20.13 5.85 7.71
CA GLU A 37 20.25 6.51 6.41
C GLU A 37 20.36 5.49 5.27
N GLN A 38 21.13 4.41 5.45
CA GLN A 38 21.25 3.33 4.48
C GLN A 38 19.92 2.58 4.26
N LEU A 39 19.13 2.35 5.31
CA LEU A 39 17.82 1.73 5.22
C LEU A 39 16.78 2.64 4.54
N PHE A 40 16.77 3.93 4.85
CA PHE A 40 15.79 4.87 4.28
C PHE A 40 16.17 5.31 2.87
N ALA A 41 17.44 5.15 2.47
CA ALA A 41 17.89 5.40 1.11
C ALA A 41 17.56 4.25 0.13
N GLN A 42 17.02 3.13 0.61
CA GLN A 42 16.62 2.01 -0.24
C GLN A 42 15.56 2.47 -1.26
N LYS A 43 15.84 2.18 -2.53
CA LYS A 43 14.95 2.51 -3.65
C LYS A 43 14.27 1.25 -4.15
N TRP A 44 13.01 1.39 -4.50
CA TRP A 44 12.24 0.37 -5.15
C TRP A 44 12.85 0.01 -6.51
N SER A 45 13.03 -1.29 -6.76
CA SER A 45 13.35 -1.82 -8.07
C SER A 45 12.13 -2.51 -8.68
N THR A 46 11.84 -2.24 -9.94
CA THR A 46 10.75 -2.91 -10.68
C THR A 46 10.91 -4.43 -10.66
N SER A 47 12.14 -4.94 -10.67
CA SER A 47 12.43 -6.37 -10.56
C SER A 47 11.90 -6.99 -9.26
N ASP A 48 11.94 -6.24 -8.16
CA ASP A 48 11.57 -6.75 -6.84
C ASP A 48 10.04 -6.93 -6.76
N GLY A 49 9.28 -5.99 -7.33
CA GLY A 49 7.83 -6.10 -7.49
C GLY A 49 7.39 -7.23 -8.44
N GLU A 50 8.11 -7.43 -9.56
CA GLU A 50 7.81 -8.51 -10.50
C GLU A 50 8.04 -9.90 -9.90
N VAL A 51 9.13 -10.08 -9.13
CA VAL A 51 9.42 -11.35 -8.44
C VAL A 51 8.35 -11.65 -7.39
N ALA A 52 8.01 -10.65 -6.58
CA ALA A 52 6.97 -10.77 -5.56
C ALA A 52 5.61 -11.14 -6.16
N LYS A 53 5.20 -10.42 -7.20
CA LYS A 53 3.93 -10.67 -7.90
C LYS A 53 3.91 -12.04 -8.59
N ARG A 54 5.02 -12.47 -9.19
CA ARG A 54 5.12 -13.79 -9.84
C ARG A 54 4.94 -14.95 -8.85
N TYR A 55 5.37 -14.80 -7.59
CA TYR A 55 5.20 -15.84 -6.57
C TYR A 55 3.72 -16.02 -6.21
N THR A 56 3.00 -14.92 -5.99
CA THR A 56 1.58 -14.96 -5.62
C THR A 56 0.67 -15.28 -6.81
N ASP A 57 0.98 -14.76 -8.00
CA ASP A 57 0.18 -14.96 -9.22
C ASP A 57 0.05 -16.43 -9.63
N GLN A 58 1.02 -17.28 -9.30
CA GLN A 58 0.96 -18.72 -9.60
C GLN A 58 0.03 -19.50 -8.66
N LEU A 59 -0.28 -18.93 -7.48
CA LEU A 59 -1.00 -19.60 -6.41
C LEU A 59 -2.41 -19.05 -6.21
N GLN A 60 -2.62 -17.79 -6.56
CA GLN A 60 -3.88 -17.06 -6.37
C GLN A 60 -4.86 -17.31 -7.52
N ASN A 61 -6.14 -17.06 -7.26
CA ASN A 61 -7.16 -16.93 -8.30
C ASN A 61 -7.94 -15.62 -8.19
N GLU A 62 -7.72 -14.85 -7.13
CA GLU A 62 -8.30 -13.53 -6.87
C GLU A 62 -7.21 -12.64 -6.26
N SER A 63 -7.25 -11.34 -6.55
CA SER A 63 -6.27 -10.39 -6.02
C SER A 63 -6.85 -8.98 -5.90
N ILE A 64 -6.28 -8.21 -4.98
CA ILE A 64 -6.62 -6.82 -4.72
C ILE A 64 -5.32 -6.02 -4.66
N GLU A 65 -5.25 -4.90 -5.37
CA GLU A 65 -4.12 -3.96 -5.27
C GLU A 65 -4.57 -2.70 -4.53
N LEU A 66 -3.91 -2.40 -3.41
CA LEU A 66 -4.18 -1.23 -2.56
C LEU A 66 -2.88 -0.53 -2.19
N GLN A 67 -2.95 0.77 -1.92
CA GLN A 67 -1.81 1.61 -1.59
C GLN A 67 -1.91 2.13 -0.16
N THR A 68 -0.78 2.17 0.54
CA THR A 68 -0.69 2.74 1.88
C THR A 68 -0.93 4.25 1.87
N VAL A 69 -1.68 4.78 2.83
CA VAL A 69 -1.86 6.23 3.02
C VAL A 69 -1.13 6.73 4.27
N TYR A 70 -1.13 8.04 4.50
CA TYR A 70 -0.54 8.64 5.71
C TYR A 70 -1.15 8.03 6.99
N PRO A 71 -0.33 7.67 8.01
CA PRO A 71 1.11 7.90 8.17
C PRO A 71 2.02 6.83 7.54
N GLY A 72 1.47 5.80 6.90
CA GLY A 72 2.18 4.66 6.35
C GLY A 72 1.76 3.37 7.03
N LEU A 73 2.55 2.31 6.84
CA LEU A 73 2.25 0.97 7.35
C LEU A 73 3.30 0.52 8.37
N LEU A 74 2.83 0.08 9.53
CA LEU A 74 3.64 -0.55 10.56
C LEU A 74 3.25 -2.03 10.67
N ILE A 75 4.20 -2.93 10.44
CA ILE A 75 4.01 -4.37 10.53
C ILE A 75 5.08 -4.99 11.42
N GLY A 76 4.76 -6.08 12.09
CA GLY A 76 5.74 -6.80 12.90
C GLY A 76 6.28 -6.03 14.10
N SER A 77 5.59 -5.00 14.59
CA SER A 77 6.06 -4.20 15.74
C SER A 77 6.25 -4.99 17.03
N GLY A 78 5.74 -6.23 17.10
CA GLY A 78 5.96 -7.16 18.21
C GLY A 78 7.28 -7.94 18.13
N TYR A 79 8.01 -7.87 17.02
CA TYR A 79 9.35 -8.45 16.94
C TYR A 79 10.33 -7.62 17.76
N GLN A 80 11.31 -8.30 18.35
CA GLN A 80 12.38 -7.65 19.09
C GLN A 80 13.39 -7.05 18.11
N HIS A 81 13.76 -5.81 18.37
CA HIS A 81 14.84 -5.15 17.66
C HIS A 81 15.67 -4.26 18.58
N GLU A 82 15.08 -3.67 19.62
CA GLU A 82 15.80 -2.85 20.60
C GLU A 82 16.90 -3.58 21.38
N ILE A 83 18.00 -2.86 21.60
CA ILE A 83 19.04 -3.14 22.58
C ILE A 83 18.67 -2.39 23.85
N LEU A 84 18.24 -3.14 24.86
CA LEU A 84 17.89 -2.61 26.17
C LEU A 84 19.13 -1.98 26.86
N SER A 85 19.36 -0.69 26.66
CA SER A 85 20.30 0.09 27.47
C SER A 85 19.75 1.48 27.77
N GLY A 86 19.44 1.72 29.05
CA GLY A 86 19.02 3.04 29.55
C GLY A 86 20.20 3.85 30.11
N GLU A 87 21.43 3.38 29.89
CA GLU A 87 22.64 3.96 30.47
C GLU A 87 23.07 5.21 29.69
N LYS A 88 23.62 6.17 30.42
CA LYS A 88 24.08 7.44 29.88
C LYS A 88 25.57 7.64 30.16
N ASP A 89 26.24 8.35 29.26
CA ASP A 89 27.62 8.78 29.43
C ASP A 89 27.75 9.90 30.48
N ASP A 90 28.97 10.35 30.72
CA ASP A 90 29.25 11.38 31.72
C ASP A 90 28.71 12.77 31.32
N ASN A 91 28.36 12.97 30.04
CA ASN A 91 27.72 14.18 29.52
C ASN A 91 26.18 14.11 29.60
N GLY A 92 25.61 12.95 29.94
CA GLY A 92 24.18 12.72 30.04
C GLY A 92 23.52 12.21 28.75
N ASP A 93 24.32 11.90 27.74
CA ASP A 93 23.90 11.34 26.45
C ASP A 93 23.73 9.82 26.56
N ALA A 94 22.75 9.25 25.88
CA ALA A 94 22.56 7.80 25.88
C ALA A 94 23.72 7.11 25.15
N TYR A 95 24.19 5.97 25.66
CA TYR A 95 25.19 5.16 24.95
C TYR A 95 24.64 4.49 23.69
N VAL A 96 23.33 4.25 23.64
CA VAL A 96 22.60 3.80 22.45
C VAL A 96 21.78 4.96 21.91
N GLN A 97 22.10 5.40 20.69
CA GLN A 97 21.50 6.55 20.02
C GLN A 97 20.91 6.16 18.67
N ASN A 98 19.86 6.87 18.26
CA ASN A 98 19.21 6.73 16.95
C ASN A 98 18.81 5.29 16.59
N GLU A 99 18.50 4.48 17.60
CA GLU A 99 18.07 3.10 17.39
C GLU A 99 16.61 3.02 16.94
N LEU A 100 16.34 2.20 15.93
CA LEU A 100 14.98 1.74 15.61
C LEU A 100 14.58 0.73 16.67
N LYS A 101 13.61 1.04 17.53
CA LYS A 101 13.34 0.22 18.72
C LYS A 101 12.36 -0.93 18.46
N LEU A 102 11.43 -0.72 17.54
CA LEU A 102 10.43 -1.73 17.18
C LEU A 102 10.95 -2.61 16.07
N GLY A 103 10.65 -3.91 16.16
CA GLY A 103 10.88 -4.82 15.06
C GLY A 103 9.93 -4.58 13.88
N PHE A 104 10.24 -5.26 12.78
CA PHE A 104 9.54 -5.11 11.52
C PHE A 104 9.46 -6.46 10.79
N HIS A 105 8.36 -6.75 10.10
CA HIS A 105 8.25 -8.01 9.38
C HIS A 105 8.82 -7.91 7.97
N PHE A 106 9.72 -8.82 7.61
CA PHE A 106 10.26 -8.96 6.27
C PHE A 106 10.16 -10.41 5.82
N ASP A 107 9.88 -10.62 4.53
CA ASP A 107 10.05 -11.95 3.93
C ASP A 107 11.54 -12.31 3.91
N TYR A 108 11.85 -13.53 4.33
CA TYR A 108 13.22 -14.01 4.47
C TYR A 108 13.96 -14.05 3.13
N THR A 109 13.26 -14.42 2.06
CA THR A 109 13.89 -14.69 0.75
C THR A 109 14.15 -13.40 -0.02
N THR A 110 13.12 -12.56 -0.13
CA THR A 110 13.17 -11.30 -0.88
C THR A 110 13.73 -10.14 -0.06
N GLY A 111 13.62 -10.21 1.27
CA GLY A 111 13.93 -9.09 2.16
C GLY A 111 12.88 -7.97 2.12
N LEU A 112 11.75 -8.17 1.44
CA LEU A 112 10.70 -7.14 1.30
C LEU A 112 9.79 -7.08 2.53
N PRO A 113 9.22 -5.90 2.83
CA PRO A 113 8.30 -5.72 3.95
C PRO A 113 6.90 -6.29 3.62
N VAL A 114 6.66 -7.55 3.99
CA VAL A 114 5.46 -8.31 3.62
C VAL A 114 4.42 -8.31 4.74
N ILE A 115 3.13 -8.27 4.39
CA ILE A 115 2.06 -8.48 5.36
C ILE A 115 1.72 -9.98 5.34
N PRO A 116 1.90 -10.71 6.47
CA PRO A 116 1.58 -12.13 6.51
C PRO A 116 0.11 -12.40 6.17
N GLY A 117 -0.17 -13.48 5.45
CA GLY A 117 -1.54 -13.89 5.09
C GLY A 117 -2.41 -14.16 6.33
N SER A 118 -1.80 -14.58 7.45
CA SER A 118 -2.48 -14.67 8.74
C SER A 118 -2.89 -13.30 9.31
N SER A 119 -2.09 -12.26 9.09
CA SER A 119 -2.43 -10.88 9.45
C SER A 119 -3.52 -10.32 8.56
N VAL A 120 -3.50 -10.62 7.25
CA VAL A 120 -4.59 -10.27 6.31
C VAL A 120 -5.89 -10.96 6.74
N LYS A 121 -5.85 -12.27 6.99
CA LYS A 121 -6.99 -13.06 7.50
C LYS A 121 -7.51 -12.47 8.81
N GLY A 122 -6.62 -12.12 9.75
CA GLY A 122 -6.99 -11.54 11.03
C GLY A 122 -7.65 -10.16 10.90
N ALA A 123 -7.14 -9.29 10.04
CA ALA A 123 -7.74 -7.99 9.77
C ALA A 123 -9.16 -8.15 9.21
N ILE A 124 -9.34 -9.03 8.23
CA ILE A 124 -10.66 -9.28 7.62
C ILE A 124 -11.62 -9.91 8.65
N ARG A 125 -11.16 -10.90 9.41
CA ARG A 125 -11.95 -11.55 10.47
C ARG A 125 -12.41 -10.56 11.54
N SER A 126 -11.56 -9.60 11.93
CA SER A 126 -11.91 -8.63 12.97
C SER A 126 -13.11 -7.75 12.62
N ALA A 127 -13.40 -7.55 11.33
CA ALA A 127 -14.59 -6.82 10.89
C ALA A 127 -15.89 -7.60 11.13
N PHE A 128 -15.84 -8.94 11.09
CA PHE A 128 -16.98 -9.79 11.45
C PHE A 128 -17.25 -9.75 12.96
N GLU A 129 -16.19 -9.64 13.78
CA GLU A 129 -16.29 -9.56 15.24
C GLU A 129 -16.83 -8.20 15.73
N PHE A 130 -16.65 -7.13 14.96
CA PHE A 130 -17.07 -5.78 15.35
C PHE A 130 -18.60 -5.63 15.31
N GLU A 131 -19.22 -5.87 14.17
CA GLU A 131 -20.67 -5.81 14.02
C GLU A 131 -21.16 -6.59 12.79
N THR A 132 -21.94 -7.66 12.98
CA THR A 132 -22.60 -8.41 11.88
C THR A 132 -23.41 -7.48 10.96
N GLY A 133 -23.96 -6.39 11.50
CA GLY A 133 -24.69 -5.38 10.73
C GLY A 133 -23.85 -4.71 9.65
N TYR A 134 -22.60 -4.37 9.96
CA TYR A 134 -21.67 -3.77 8.99
C TYR A 134 -21.42 -4.70 7.80
N ILE A 135 -21.19 -5.99 8.05
CA ILE A 135 -21.00 -6.97 6.98
C ILE A 135 -22.27 -7.12 6.14
N VAL A 136 -23.46 -7.10 6.75
CA VAL A 136 -24.73 -7.11 6.02
C VAL A 136 -24.88 -5.89 5.12
N GLU A 137 -24.51 -4.69 5.58
CA GLU A 137 -24.56 -3.46 4.78
C GLU A 137 -23.63 -3.53 3.55
N LEU A 138 -22.41 -4.04 3.72
CA LEU A 138 -21.51 -4.26 2.60
C LEU A 138 -22.08 -5.26 1.59
N LEU A 139 -22.64 -6.37 2.08
CA LEU A 139 -23.24 -7.39 1.22
C LEU A 139 -24.53 -6.92 0.55
N ASP A 140 -25.26 -5.98 1.14
CA ASP A 140 -26.41 -5.35 0.50
C ASP A 140 -26.03 -4.61 -0.78
N GLU A 141 -24.87 -3.94 -0.79
CA GLU A 141 -24.35 -3.30 -2.01
C GLU A 141 -23.74 -4.33 -2.97
N ILE A 142 -22.93 -5.27 -2.48
CA ILE A 142 -22.23 -6.26 -3.30
C ILE A 142 -23.20 -7.22 -3.99
N CYS A 143 -24.27 -7.63 -3.30
CA CYS A 143 -25.26 -8.59 -3.76
C CYS A 143 -26.60 -7.93 -4.14
N LYS A 144 -26.61 -6.63 -4.46
CA LYS A 144 -27.84 -5.87 -4.80
C LYS A 144 -28.61 -6.41 -6.01
N GLU A 145 -27.94 -7.11 -6.91
CA GLU A 145 -28.54 -7.75 -8.10
C GLU A 145 -28.85 -9.23 -7.88
N ASP A 146 -28.49 -9.81 -6.73
CA ASP A 146 -28.75 -11.21 -6.39
C ASP A 146 -30.19 -11.36 -5.85
N ALA A 147 -31.03 -12.07 -6.60
CA ALA A 147 -32.42 -12.30 -6.25
C ALA A 147 -32.60 -13.08 -4.94
N THR A 148 -31.64 -13.96 -4.59
CA THR A 148 -31.67 -14.73 -3.34
C THR A 148 -31.40 -13.82 -2.17
N TRP A 149 -30.34 -13.01 -2.24
CA TRP A 149 -29.94 -12.08 -1.17
C TRP A 149 -31.01 -11.02 -0.91
N THR A 150 -31.54 -10.40 -1.97
CA THR A 150 -32.54 -9.34 -1.89
C THR A 150 -33.89 -9.80 -1.32
N ALA A 151 -34.21 -11.09 -1.41
CA ALA A 151 -35.41 -11.68 -0.83
C ALA A 151 -35.28 -11.95 0.69
N LEU A 152 -34.07 -11.91 1.25
CA LEU A 152 -33.83 -12.20 2.66
C LEU A 152 -34.26 -11.06 3.57
N ASN A 153 -34.92 -11.41 4.67
CA ASN A 153 -35.11 -10.46 5.76
C ASN A 153 -33.81 -10.26 6.57
N THR A 154 -33.75 -9.23 7.41
CA THR A 154 -32.56 -8.87 8.20
C THR A 154 -32.07 -10.00 9.11
N GLY A 155 -32.97 -10.80 9.68
CA GLY A 155 -32.60 -11.95 10.52
C GLY A 155 -31.88 -13.03 9.72
N GLN A 156 -32.44 -13.40 8.55
CA GLN A 156 -31.82 -14.38 7.65
C GLN A 156 -30.46 -13.91 7.14
N LYS A 157 -30.32 -12.62 6.80
CA LYS A 157 -29.02 -12.05 6.38
C LYS A 157 -27.96 -12.21 7.46
N ARG A 158 -28.30 -11.94 8.73
CA ARG A 158 -27.38 -12.13 9.86
C ARG A 158 -26.96 -13.60 10.01
N SER A 159 -27.92 -14.53 9.99
CA SER A 159 -27.61 -15.97 10.06
C SER A 159 -26.72 -16.46 8.91
N ILE A 160 -26.93 -15.93 7.69
CA ILE A 160 -26.07 -16.23 6.53
C ILE A 160 -24.67 -15.64 6.72
N VAL A 161 -24.55 -14.41 7.24
CA VAL A 161 -23.25 -13.79 7.53
C VAL A 161 -22.48 -14.57 8.59
N ASP A 162 -23.13 -14.99 9.67
CA ASP A 162 -22.50 -15.80 10.72
C ASP A 162 -21.99 -17.13 10.13
N ALA A 163 -22.80 -17.80 9.30
CA ALA A 163 -22.39 -19.04 8.62
C ALA A 163 -21.29 -18.81 7.55
N LEU A 164 -21.26 -17.64 6.92
CA LEU A 164 -20.19 -17.22 6.02
C LEU A 164 -18.89 -17.02 6.79
N GLU A 165 -18.90 -16.34 7.95
CA GLU A 165 -17.72 -16.15 8.81
C GLU A 165 -17.08 -17.49 9.16
N GLN A 166 -17.89 -18.43 9.67
CA GLN A 166 -17.44 -19.78 10.00
C GLN A 166 -16.82 -20.47 8.77
N THR A 167 -17.44 -20.29 7.61
CA THR A 167 -16.93 -20.85 6.35
C THR A 167 -15.58 -20.27 5.91
N LEU A 168 -15.38 -18.97 6.09
CA LEU A 168 -14.16 -18.28 5.69
C LEU A 168 -13.00 -18.57 6.64
N PHE A 169 -13.25 -18.65 7.94
CA PHE A 169 -12.19 -18.59 8.94
C PHE A 169 -11.97 -19.87 9.74
N GLU A 170 -12.98 -20.71 9.91
CA GLU A 170 -12.91 -21.87 10.80
C GLU A 170 -12.46 -23.16 10.12
N HIS A 171 -12.05 -24.10 10.94
CA HIS A 171 -11.58 -25.42 10.54
C HIS A 171 -12.47 -26.48 11.15
N ASP A 172 -13.59 -26.75 10.51
CA ASP A 172 -14.54 -27.76 10.98
C ASP A 172 -14.17 -29.20 10.59
N GLY A 173 -12.96 -29.47 10.07
CA GLY A 173 -12.48 -30.84 9.76
C GLY A 173 -13.26 -31.60 8.67
N GLU A 174 -14.49 -31.18 8.33
CA GLU A 174 -15.38 -31.79 7.35
C GLU A 174 -15.05 -31.30 5.93
N ARG A 175 -14.56 -30.07 5.80
CA ARG A 175 -14.16 -29.52 4.49
C ARG A 175 -12.75 -29.90 4.09
N CYS A 176 -12.63 -30.33 2.83
CA CYS A 176 -11.35 -30.63 2.21
C CYS A 176 -10.46 -29.38 2.21
N VAL A 177 -9.16 -29.54 2.45
CA VAL A 177 -8.19 -28.43 2.46
C VAL A 177 -8.20 -27.65 1.12
N TYR A 178 -8.54 -28.31 0.02
CA TYR A 178 -8.61 -27.72 -1.31
C TYR A 178 -9.85 -26.84 -1.55
N GLU A 179 -10.88 -26.96 -0.73
CA GLU A 179 -12.13 -26.17 -0.84
C GLU A 179 -12.08 -24.91 0.02
N ARG A 180 -11.03 -24.76 0.84
CA ARG A 180 -10.87 -23.65 1.77
C ARG A 180 -10.31 -22.41 1.09
N ASP A 181 -10.80 -21.26 1.53
CA ASP A 181 -10.22 -19.97 1.16
C ASP A 181 -8.84 -19.81 1.83
N ILE A 182 -7.85 -19.40 1.04
CA ILE A 182 -6.49 -19.15 1.52
C ILE A 182 -6.12 -17.70 1.28
N PHE A 183 -5.65 -17.10 2.37
CA PHE A 183 -5.12 -15.75 2.44
C PHE A 183 -3.60 -15.87 2.30
N LEU A 184 -3.07 -15.45 1.16
CA LEU A 184 -1.63 -15.44 0.91
C LEU A 184 -1.01 -14.17 1.50
N ASP A 185 0.30 -14.19 1.63
CA ASP A 185 1.07 -13.02 2.05
C ASP A 185 0.89 -11.88 1.03
N ALA A 186 0.69 -10.65 1.51
CA ALA A 186 0.57 -9.48 0.67
C ALA A 186 1.93 -8.80 0.51
N PHE A 187 2.40 -8.73 -0.74
CA PHE A 187 3.70 -8.18 -1.06
C PHE A 187 3.60 -6.74 -1.57
N PRO A 188 4.58 -5.88 -1.26
CA PRO A 188 4.71 -4.62 -1.95
C PRO A 188 5.06 -4.87 -3.42
N VAL A 189 4.47 -4.10 -4.34
CA VAL A 189 4.65 -4.26 -5.79
C VAL A 189 5.08 -2.98 -6.49
N ALA A 190 4.82 -1.81 -5.90
CA ALA A 190 5.23 -0.52 -6.44
C ALA A 190 5.32 0.54 -5.34
N THR A 191 5.99 1.65 -5.64
CA THR A 191 5.91 2.88 -4.86
C THR A 191 5.65 4.08 -5.77
N GLY A 192 4.65 4.89 -5.40
CA GLY A 192 4.39 6.21 -5.97
C GLY A 192 5.19 7.32 -5.28
N HIS A 193 5.91 7.00 -4.20
CA HIS A 193 6.66 7.99 -3.44
C HIS A 193 7.82 8.55 -4.28
N ARG A 194 8.08 9.86 -4.11
CA ARG A 194 9.17 10.56 -4.79
C ARG A 194 10.50 9.83 -4.59
N LYS A 195 11.33 9.81 -5.64
CA LYS A 195 12.66 9.19 -5.69
C LYS A 195 12.65 7.65 -5.55
N GLY A 196 11.48 7.01 -5.62
CA GLY A 196 11.34 5.56 -5.52
C GLY A 196 11.54 5.03 -4.10
N LEU A 197 11.40 5.86 -3.06
CA LEU A 197 11.55 5.41 -1.67
C LEU A 197 10.30 4.63 -1.22
N PHE A 198 10.45 3.75 -0.24
CA PHE A 198 9.32 2.98 0.30
C PHE A 198 9.44 2.67 1.80
N LEU A 199 10.58 2.98 2.41
CA LEU A 199 10.84 2.85 3.85
C LEU A 199 11.19 4.21 4.44
N GLY A 200 10.82 4.40 5.70
CA GLY A 200 11.19 5.59 6.47
C GLY A 200 11.02 5.35 7.95
N ASN A 201 11.31 6.37 8.75
CA ASN A 201 11.08 6.34 10.20
C ASN A 201 9.82 7.08 10.61
N ASP A 202 9.37 6.77 11.82
CA ASP A 202 8.49 7.63 12.61
C ASP A 202 8.85 7.52 14.09
N TYR A 203 8.19 8.31 14.93
CA TYR A 203 8.42 8.38 16.36
C TYR A 203 7.12 8.21 17.14
N ILE A 204 7.11 7.33 18.14
CA ILE A 204 6.07 7.30 19.16
C ILE A 204 6.61 8.00 20.40
N THR A 205 5.86 8.97 20.92
CA THR A 205 6.16 9.64 22.20
C THR A 205 5.13 9.23 23.25
N PRO A 206 5.36 8.16 24.03
CA PRO A 206 4.46 7.83 25.13
C PRO A 206 4.52 8.94 26.17
N HIS A 207 3.35 9.45 26.55
CA HIS A 207 3.21 10.44 27.61
C HIS A 207 2.68 9.76 28.87
N ASP A 208 3.57 9.32 29.77
CA ASP A 208 3.15 8.75 31.06
C ASP A 208 2.61 9.83 32.03
N SER A 209 2.91 11.12 31.78
CA SER A 209 2.39 12.26 32.54
C SER A 209 2.56 13.59 31.79
N PRO A 210 1.66 14.59 31.95
CA PRO A 210 1.66 15.84 31.17
C PRO A 210 2.90 16.74 31.35
N LEU A 211 3.69 16.52 32.43
CA LEU A 211 4.82 17.37 32.81
C LEU A 211 6.19 16.71 32.56
N LYS A 212 6.23 15.44 32.12
CA LYS A 212 7.47 14.73 31.86
C LYS A 212 7.80 14.83 30.36
N SER A 213 9.03 15.25 30.03
CA SER A 213 9.48 15.29 28.64
C SER A 213 9.43 13.87 28.06
N PRO A 214 8.78 13.67 26.90
CA PRO A 214 8.63 12.35 26.30
C PRO A 214 9.99 11.81 25.85
N ASN A 215 10.14 10.48 25.88
CA ASN A 215 11.26 9.80 25.24
C ASN A 215 10.78 9.29 23.88
N PRO A 216 11.19 9.90 22.75
CA PRO A 216 10.82 9.42 21.43
C PRO A 216 11.32 7.99 21.20
N VAL A 217 10.42 7.13 20.76
CA VAL A 217 10.70 5.76 20.32
C VAL A 217 10.67 5.79 18.80
N GLN A 218 11.85 5.80 18.18
CA GLN A 218 11.99 5.75 16.73
C GLN A 218 11.72 4.32 16.23
N PHE A 219 11.05 4.18 15.10
CA PHE A 219 10.79 2.88 14.49
C PHE A 219 10.72 2.95 12.96
N LEU A 220 10.92 1.81 12.31
CA LEU A 220 10.79 1.66 10.87
C LEU A 220 9.32 1.56 10.47
N LYS A 221 8.95 2.19 9.36
CA LYS A 221 7.67 2.01 8.69
C LYS A 221 7.84 1.91 7.19
N VAL A 222 6.83 1.34 6.55
CA VAL A 222 6.60 1.51 5.12
C VAL A 222 5.93 2.87 4.90
N LEU A 223 6.46 3.63 3.93
CA LEU A 223 5.97 4.97 3.61
C LEU A 223 4.55 4.92 3.02
N PRO A 224 3.81 6.05 3.05
CA PRO A 224 2.66 6.23 2.19
C PRO A 224 3.02 6.05 0.72
N GLN A 225 2.02 5.79 -0.10
CA GLN A 225 2.12 5.57 -1.54
C GLN A 225 2.87 4.29 -1.92
N VAL A 226 2.92 3.29 -1.05
CA VAL A 226 3.46 1.96 -1.38
C VAL A 226 2.29 1.02 -1.68
N SER A 227 2.28 0.46 -2.88
CA SER A 227 1.22 -0.44 -3.36
C SER A 227 1.51 -1.86 -2.94
N TYR A 228 0.53 -2.51 -2.34
CA TYR A 228 0.52 -3.91 -1.93
C TYR A 228 -0.43 -4.72 -2.79
N HIS A 229 0.03 -5.91 -3.17
CA HIS A 229 -0.75 -6.93 -3.86
C HIS A 229 -1.23 -7.97 -2.85
N PHE A 230 -2.51 -7.90 -2.52
CA PHE A 230 -3.20 -8.86 -1.67
C PHE A 230 -3.69 -10.01 -2.54
N ALA A 231 -3.29 -11.23 -2.18
CA ALA A 231 -3.50 -12.40 -3.00
C ALA A 231 -4.33 -13.45 -2.26
N PHE A 232 -5.30 -14.05 -2.96
CA PHE A 232 -6.21 -15.01 -2.39
C PHE A 232 -6.40 -16.21 -3.31
N ARG A 233 -6.57 -17.39 -2.71
CA ARG A 233 -7.13 -18.56 -3.39
C ARG A 233 -8.50 -18.82 -2.81
N LEU A 234 -9.51 -18.31 -3.49
CA LEU A 234 -10.90 -18.38 -3.05
C LEU A 234 -11.65 -19.50 -3.78
N SER A 235 -12.67 -20.03 -3.14
CA SER A 235 -13.64 -20.97 -3.72
C SER A 235 -15.02 -20.35 -3.70
N ASP A 236 -15.86 -20.68 -4.68
CA ASP A 236 -17.30 -20.41 -4.56
C ASP A 236 -17.84 -21.23 -3.38
N SER A 237 -18.82 -20.68 -2.65
CA SER A 237 -19.36 -21.34 -1.46
C SER A 237 -20.86 -21.20 -1.36
N SER A 238 -21.56 -22.32 -1.24
CA SER A 238 -22.97 -22.35 -0.87
C SER A 238 -23.10 -22.39 0.66
N ILE A 239 -23.68 -21.34 1.23
CA ILE A 239 -23.89 -21.16 2.66
C ILE A 239 -25.37 -21.40 2.96
N THR A 240 -25.66 -22.35 3.83
CA THR A 240 -27.03 -22.66 4.25
C THR A 240 -27.23 -22.27 5.71
N ALA A 241 -28.17 -21.36 5.97
CA ALA A 241 -28.62 -20.97 7.31
C ALA A 241 -30.12 -20.69 7.28
N ASP A 242 -30.85 -21.00 8.35
CA ASP A 242 -32.31 -20.77 8.47
C ASP A 242 -33.13 -21.26 7.26
N GLN A 243 -32.81 -22.46 6.76
CA GLN A 243 -33.47 -23.10 5.61
C GLN A 243 -33.31 -22.36 4.27
N VAL A 244 -32.42 -21.36 4.22
CA VAL A 244 -32.04 -20.62 3.02
C VAL A 244 -30.63 -21.02 2.62
N THR A 245 -30.38 -21.18 1.33
CA THR A 245 -29.04 -21.35 0.78
C THR A 245 -28.67 -20.16 -0.09
N MET A 246 -27.58 -19.47 0.25
CA MET A 246 -26.98 -18.39 -0.51
C MET A 246 -25.66 -18.86 -1.14
N THR A 247 -25.41 -18.52 -2.40
CA THR A 247 -24.12 -18.83 -3.05
C THR A 247 -23.27 -17.57 -3.11
N PHE A 248 -22.10 -17.60 -2.46
CA PHE A 248 -21.10 -16.55 -2.56
C PHE A 248 -20.06 -16.95 -3.60
N LEU A 249 -20.01 -16.20 -4.69
CA LEU A 249 -18.96 -16.29 -5.69
C LEU A 249 -17.65 -15.72 -5.14
N ARG A 250 -16.53 -16.15 -5.70
CA ARG A 250 -15.21 -15.55 -5.41
C ARG A 250 -15.22 -14.03 -5.52
N ALA A 251 -15.84 -13.48 -6.57
CA ALA A 251 -15.95 -12.03 -6.76
C ALA A 251 -16.70 -11.32 -5.62
N HIS A 252 -17.75 -11.93 -5.05
CA HIS A 252 -18.45 -11.35 -3.89
C HIS A 252 -17.52 -11.27 -2.68
N LYS A 253 -16.74 -12.33 -2.44
CA LYS A 253 -15.74 -12.38 -1.36
C LYS A 253 -14.61 -11.38 -1.58
N THR A 254 -14.07 -11.30 -2.80
CA THR A 254 -13.03 -10.32 -3.17
C THR A 254 -13.52 -8.88 -2.90
N ASN A 255 -14.74 -8.54 -3.32
CA ASN A 255 -15.31 -7.21 -3.08
C ASN A 255 -15.55 -6.93 -1.58
N LEU A 256 -15.98 -7.95 -0.82
CA LEU A 256 -16.14 -7.84 0.63
C LEU A 256 -14.79 -7.58 1.31
N PHE A 257 -13.75 -8.33 0.93
CA PHE A 257 -12.40 -8.16 1.47
C PHE A 257 -11.81 -6.80 1.10
N LEU A 258 -12.04 -6.33 -0.13
CA LEU A 258 -11.65 -4.98 -0.56
C LEU A 258 -12.26 -3.90 0.34
N ALA A 259 -13.56 -3.97 0.58
CA ALA A 259 -14.26 -3.01 1.44
C ALA A 259 -13.71 -3.04 2.88
N ILE A 260 -13.58 -4.24 3.46
CA ILE A 260 -13.06 -4.40 4.83
C ILE A 260 -11.62 -3.88 4.95
N LEU A 261 -10.73 -4.20 4.01
CA LEU A 261 -9.34 -3.76 4.04
C LEU A 261 -9.22 -2.23 3.94
N LYS A 262 -10.10 -1.57 3.19
CA LYS A 262 -10.15 -0.10 3.08
C LYS A 262 -10.65 0.56 4.36
N ASP A 263 -11.64 -0.04 5.03
CA ASP A 263 -12.28 0.59 6.20
C ASP A 263 -11.49 0.34 7.50
N PHE A 264 -10.89 -0.85 7.67
CA PHE A 264 -10.19 -1.23 8.90
C PHE A 264 -8.66 -1.06 8.80
N GLY A 265 -8.10 -1.15 7.60
CA GLY A 265 -6.66 -1.19 7.39
C GLY A 265 -6.02 -2.49 7.87
N VAL A 266 -4.68 -2.53 7.85
CA VAL A 266 -3.87 -3.71 8.18
C VAL A 266 -2.63 -3.35 9.00
N GLY A 267 -2.10 -4.31 9.76
CA GLY A 267 -0.89 -4.10 10.56
C GLY A 267 -1.19 -3.51 11.94
N ALA A 268 -0.19 -2.86 12.54
CA ALA A 268 -0.27 -2.34 13.89
C ALA A 268 -0.74 -0.89 13.93
N LYS A 269 -1.37 -0.50 15.05
CA LYS A 269 -1.77 0.89 15.36
C LYS A 269 -2.77 1.50 14.36
N THR A 270 -3.67 0.69 13.82
CA THR A 270 -4.76 1.14 12.93
C THR A 270 -5.66 2.20 13.54
N ASN A 271 -5.93 2.13 14.85
CA ASN A 271 -6.72 3.12 15.60
C ASN A 271 -6.13 4.55 15.59
N VAL A 272 -4.84 4.71 15.29
CA VAL A 272 -4.18 6.02 15.16
C VAL A 272 -3.77 6.32 13.71
N GLY A 273 -4.35 5.58 12.75
CA GLY A 273 -4.24 5.85 11.31
C GLY A 273 -3.21 5.02 10.56
N TYR A 274 -2.34 4.23 11.22
CA TYR A 274 -1.38 3.39 10.50
C TYR A 274 -2.09 2.29 9.71
N GLY A 275 -1.51 1.90 8.58
CA GLY A 275 -1.98 0.75 7.81
C GLY A 275 -3.30 0.96 7.09
N GLN A 276 -3.75 2.20 6.99
CA GLN A 276 -4.89 2.60 6.16
C GLN A 276 -4.54 2.43 4.68
N LEU A 277 -5.53 2.00 3.90
CA LEU A 277 -5.36 1.56 2.52
C LEU A 277 -6.36 2.26 1.59
N GLU A 278 -5.92 2.58 0.39
CA GLU A 278 -6.78 3.08 -0.68
C GLU A 278 -6.53 2.36 -2.00
N GLU A 279 -7.50 2.38 -2.91
CA GLU A 279 -7.25 1.94 -4.28
C GLU A 279 -6.19 2.83 -4.93
N LEU A 280 -5.41 2.25 -5.85
CA LEU A 280 -4.54 3.04 -6.69
C LEU A 280 -5.35 4.17 -7.35
N ASP A 281 -4.77 5.36 -7.42
CA ASP A 281 -5.38 6.53 -8.03
C ASP A 281 -6.69 7.03 -7.38
N SER A 282 -7.03 6.60 -6.15
CA SER A 282 -8.24 7.07 -5.42
C SER A 282 -8.32 8.60 -5.29
N HIS A 283 -7.18 9.26 -5.12
CA HIS A 283 -7.03 10.71 -5.03
C HIS A 283 -7.06 11.39 -6.41
N LEU A 284 -6.90 10.64 -7.49
CA LEU A 284 -6.96 11.17 -8.84
C LEU A 284 -8.42 11.44 -9.23
N PRO A 285 -8.69 12.52 -9.97
CA PRO A 285 -10.03 12.79 -10.46
C PRO A 285 -10.51 11.65 -11.36
N ASN A 286 -11.80 11.31 -11.25
CA ASN A 286 -12.44 10.44 -12.22
C ASN A 286 -12.57 11.18 -13.54
N LEU A 287 -12.41 10.47 -14.66
CA LEU A 287 -12.58 11.07 -15.99
C LEU A 287 -13.94 11.76 -16.15
N GLU A 288 -14.99 11.17 -15.57
CA GLU A 288 -16.36 11.67 -15.65
C GLU A 288 -16.59 12.94 -14.81
N SER A 289 -15.71 13.22 -13.85
CA SER A 289 -15.72 14.47 -13.08
C SER A 289 -14.96 15.62 -13.76
N LEU A 290 -14.17 15.33 -14.81
CA LEU A 290 -13.40 16.37 -15.50
C LEU A 290 -14.27 17.22 -16.42
N SER A 291 -14.06 18.53 -16.32
CA SER A 291 -14.72 19.56 -17.10
C SER A 291 -13.72 20.37 -17.94
N LEU A 292 -14.24 21.17 -18.85
CA LEU A 292 -13.42 22.05 -19.69
C LEU A 292 -12.66 23.06 -18.83
N LYS A 293 -11.37 23.24 -19.11
CA LYS A 293 -10.42 24.09 -18.37
C LYS A 293 -10.01 23.56 -17.00
N ASP A 294 -10.41 22.36 -16.61
CA ASP A 294 -9.86 21.76 -15.40
C ASP A 294 -8.36 21.54 -15.54
N ARG A 295 -7.67 21.76 -14.42
CA ARG A 295 -6.23 21.54 -14.31
C ARG A 295 -5.99 20.09 -13.92
N VAL A 296 -5.23 19.38 -14.75
CA VAL A 296 -4.90 17.97 -14.57
C VAL A 296 -3.40 17.85 -14.42
N ASN A 297 -2.96 17.13 -13.39
CA ASN A 297 -1.57 16.76 -13.22
C ASN A 297 -1.19 15.75 -14.30
N CYS A 298 0.01 15.88 -14.86
CA CYS A 298 0.52 15.00 -15.88
C CYS A 298 1.99 14.69 -15.63
N LYS A 299 2.41 13.46 -15.92
CA LYS A 299 3.82 13.13 -16.15
C LYS A 299 4.16 13.27 -17.63
N ILE A 300 5.41 13.57 -17.93
CA ILE A 300 5.89 13.62 -19.31
C ILE A 300 6.42 12.23 -19.67
N GLU A 301 5.74 11.56 -20.60
CA GLU A 301 6.16 10.23 -21.10
C GLU A 301 7.35 10.34 -22.05
N LYS A 302 7.22 11.24 -23.03
CA LYS A 302 8.28 11.48 -24.02
C LYS A 302 8.10 12.82 -24.73
N ALA A 303 9.21 13.36 -25.20
CA ALA A 303 9.27 14.53 -26.06
C ALA A 303 9.82 14.16 -27.44
N ILE A 304 9.13 14.53 -28.51
CA ILE A 304 9.57 14.29 -29.90
C ILE A 304 9.67 15.63 -30.62
N TYR A 305 10.84 15.93 -31.19
CA TYR A 305 11.01 17.11 -32.05
C TYR A 305 10.37 16.87 -33.42
N ARG A 306 9.59 17.85 -33.90
CA ARG A 306 8.95 17.84 -35.22
C ARG A 306 9.58 18.92 -36.09
N GLU A 307 10.55 18.52 -36.91
CA GLU A 307 11.31 19.42 -37.79
C GLU A 307 10.41 20.31 -38.67
N ASN A 308 9.37 19.72 -39.28
CA ASN A 308 8.45 20.42 -40.18
C ASN A 308 7.64 21.54 -39.50
N GLU A 309 7.53 21.53 -38.17
CA GLU A 309 6.74 22.50 -37.41
C GLU A 309 7.59 23.38 -36.48
N ASP A 310 8.90 23.14 -36.42
CA ASP A 310 9.85 23.74 -35.46
C ASP A 310 9.31 23.72 -34.00
N LYS A 311 8.69 22.60 -33.61
CA LYS A 311 8.03 22.40 -32.31
C LYS A 311 8.34 21.04 -31.71
N TYR A 312 8.26 20.95 -30.39
CA TYR A 312 8.27 19.68 -29.68
C TYR A 312 6.85 19.20 -29.42
N GLN A 313 6.59 17.93 -29.74
CA GLN A 313 5.39 17.22 -29.36
C GLN A 313 5.67 16.44 -28.07
N ILE A 314 5.04 16.88 -26.98
CA ILE A 314 5.19 16.30 -25.65
C ILE A 314 4.00 15.37 -25.40
N TYR A 315 4.26 14.09 -25.13
CA TYR A 315 3.26 13.11 -24.74
C TYR A 315 3.14 13.08 -23.22
N LEU A 316 1.91 13.08 -22.72
CA LEU A 316 1.57 13.32 -21.33
C LEU A 316 0.78 12.14 -20.78
N ILE A 317 1.17 11.61 -19.64
CA ILE A 317 0.36 10.64 -18.87
C ILE A 317 -0.48 11.45 -17.89
N PRO A 318 -1.80 11.59 -18.10
CA PRO A 318 -2.66 12.29 -17.17
C PRO A 318 -2.83 11.49 -15.89
N GLU A 319 -2.70 12.14 -14.74
CA GLU A 319 -3.04 11.56 -13.45
C GLU A 319 -4.58 11.62 -13.29
N VAL A 320 -5.27 10.70 -13.96
CA VAL A 320 -6.73 10.53 -13.96
C VAL A 320 -7.03 9.06 -13.71
N LYS A 321 -7.92 8.77 -12.76
CA LYS A 321 -8.17 7.40 -12.28
C LYS A 321 -8.47 6.44 -13.45
N GLY A 322 -7.67 5.38 -13.58
CA GLY A 322 -7.83 4.32 -14.59
C GLY A 322 -7.60 4.73 -16.05
N TYR A 323 -7.15 5.95 -16.31
CA TYR A 323 -7.03 6.48 -17.68
C TYR A 323 -5.87 5.85 -18.47
N THR A 324 -4.78 5.48 -17.79
CA THR A 324 -3.62 4.81 -18.41
C THR A 324 -4.01 3.45 -18.99
N GLU A 325 -4.64 2.59 -18.20
CA GLU A 325 -5.15 1.28 -18.61
C GLU A 325 -6.19 1.41 -19.73
N PHE A 326 -7.09 2.39 -19.63
CA PHE A 326 -8.07 2.70 -20.67
C PHE A 326 -7.39 2.98 -22.04
N LEU A 327 -6.34 3.81 -22.07
CA LEU A 327 -5.63 4.11 -23.31
C LEU A 327 -4.84 2.90 -23.85
N LYS A 328 -4.24 2.10 -22.97
CA LYS A 328 -3.57 0.85 -23.34
C LYS A 328 -4.54 -0.12 -23.99
N GLN A 329 -5.73 -0.32 -23.42
CA GLN A 329 -6.79 -1.18 -23.97
C GLN A 329 -7.27 -0.70 -25.35
N LEU A 330 -7.37 0.61 -25.56
CA LEU A 330 -7.73 1.19 -26.85
C LEU A 330 -6.59 1.15 -27.90
N GLY A 331 -5.36 0.84 -27.50
CA GLY A 331 -4.18 0.89 -28.36
C GLY A 331 -3.90 2.29 -28.92
N LYS A 332 -4.25 3.35 -28.16
CA LYS A 332 -4.08 4.75 -28.58
C LYS A 332 -2.91 5.40 -27.84
N PRO A 333 -2.20 6.36 -28.47
CA PRO A 333 -1.15 7.09 -27.79
C PRO A 333 -1.72 7.99 -26.69
N PHE A 334 -0.88 8.27 -25.69
CA PHE A 334 -1.13 9.29 -24.69
C PHE A 334 -1.45 10.66 -25.32
N PRO A 335 -2.25 11.52 -24.64
CA PRO A 335 -2.48 12.90 -25.04
C PRO A 335 -1.17 13.62 -25.29
N SER A 336 -1.16 14.54 -26.25
CA SER A 336 0.05 15.32 -26.53
C SER A 336 -0.27 16.78 -26.74
N VAL A 337 0.72 17.61 -26.43
CA VAL A 337 0.70 19.06 -26.64
C VAL A 337 1.92 19.47 -27.46
N LYS A 338 1.75 20.52 -28.27
CA LYS A 338 2.85 21.07 -29.06
C LYS A 338 3.37 22.34 -28.41
N ILE A 339 4.65 22.37 -28.07
CA ILE A 339 5.32 23.53 -27.47
C ILE A 339 6.43 24.06 -28.38
N SER A 340 6.72 25.36 -28.28
CA SER A 340 7.81 25.98 -29.02
C SER A 340 9.18 25.54 -28.49
N LYS A 341 10.20 25.70 -29.31
CA LYS A 341 11.59 25.33 -29.00
C LYS A 341 12.12 25.90 -27.68
N GLY A 342 11.72 27.12 -27.30
CA GLY A 342 12.10 27.75 -26.04
C GLY A 342 11.45 27.15 -24.78
N GLY A 343 10.29 26.47 -24.91
CA GLY A 343 9.64 25.77 -23.80
C GLY A 343 10.22 24.38 -23.52
N ASN A 344 11.02 23.84 -24.44
CA ASN A 344 11.50 22.46 -24.39
C ASN A 344 12.48 22.20 -23.24
N THR A 345 13.33 23.16 -22.89
CA THR A 345 14.32 22.96 -21.81
C THR A 345 13.64 22.63 -20.47
N ARG A 346 12.49 23.26 -20.18
CA ARG A 346 11.70 22.96 -18.97
C ARG A 346 11.00 21.60 -19.06
N ALA A 347 10.48 21.25 -20.23
CA ALA A 347 9.85 19.95 -20.46
C ALA A 347 10.83 18.79 -20.34
N LEU A 348 12.01 18.91 -20.94
CA LEU A 348 13.08 17.91 -20.82
C LEU A 348 13.58 17.79 -19.39
N LYS A 349 13.80 18.92 -18.70
CA LYS A 349 14.19 18.91 -17.29
C LYS A 349 13.13 18.24 -16.41
N ALA A 350 11.86 18.59 -16.59
CA ALA A 350 10.76 17.96 -15.86
C ALA A 350 10.66 16.46 -16.14
N MET A 351 10.94 16.03 -17.38
CA MET A 351 11.00 14.61 -17.74
C MET A 351 12.19 13.89 -17.07
N GLU A 352 13.37 14.50 -17.05
CA GLU A 352 14.57 13.96 -16.36
C GLU A 352 14.38 13.84 -14.85
N GLU A 353 13.62 14.75 -14.25
CA GLU A 353 13.35 14.81 -12.81
C GLU A 353 12.09 14.03 -12.38
N ASP A 354 11.39 13.36 -13.31
CA ASP A 354 10.06 12.74 -13.11
C ASP A 354 9.08 13.70 -12.41
N ALA A 355 9.11 14.98 -12.80
CA ALA A 355 8.33 16.04 -12.21
C ALA A 355 6.90 16.07 -12.77
N ILE A 356 5.95 16.40 -11.89
CA ILE A 356 4.55 16.62 -12.27
C ILE A 356 4.44 17.99 -12.96
N VAL A 357 3.78 18.00 -14.11
CA VAL A 357 3.40 19.22 -14.83
C VAL A 357 1.87 19.37 -14.87
N TYR A 358 1.39 20.60 -15.02
CA TYR A 358 -0.04 20.87 -15.10
C TYR A 358 -0.47 21.14 -16.55
N CYS A 359 -1.55 20.49 -16.95
CA CYS A 359 -2.19 20.69 -18.25
C CYS A 359 -3.67 21.03 -18.07
N PHE A 360 -4.21 21.86 -18.94
CA PHE A 360 -5.61 22.28 -18.89
C PHE A 360 -6.43 21.53 -19.94
N VAL A 361 -7.54 20.93 -19.51
CA VAL A 361 -8.47 20.21 -20.41
C VAL A 361 -9.03 21.18 -21.44
N ASN A 362 -8.81 20.91 -22.72
CA ASN A 362 -9.35 21.67 -23.85
C ASN A 362 -10.64 21.06 -24.39
N ARG A 363 -10.70 19.73 -24.47
CA ARG A 363 -11.92 18.96 -24.79
C ARG A 363 -11.75 17.51 -24.36
N ILE A 364 -12.87 16.83 -24.13
CA ILE A 364 -12.94 15.38 -23.98
C ILE A 364 -13.71 14.87 -25.20
N GLY A 365 -13.13 13.92 -25.94
CA GLY A 365 -13.77 13.32 -27.11
C GLY A 365 -14.90 12.37 -26.72
N ASP A 366 -15.78 12.03 -27.67
CA ASP A 366 -16.84 11.04 -27.46
C ASP A 366 -16.27 9.66 -27.09
N ASP A 367 -15.05 9.38 -27.55
CA ASP A 367 -14.26 8.20 -27.17
C ASP A 367 -13.50 8.39 -25.85
N LYS A 368 -13.97 9.30 -24.98
CA LYS A 368 -13.43 9.57 -23.65
C LYS A 368 -11.95 10.04 -23.62
N ARG A 369 -11.33 10.36 -24.77
CA ARG A 369 -9.94 10.87 -24.82
C ARG A 369 -9.84 12.34 -24.41
N ILE A 370 -8.90 12.64 -23.54
CA ILE A 370 -8.55 14.00 -23.10
C ILE A 370 -7.65 14.67 -24.15
N PHE A 371 -8.01 15.89 -24.55
CA PHE A 371 -7.16 16.77 -25.34
C PHE A 371 -6.84 18.00 -24.49
N PHE A 372 -5.55 18.27 -24.28
CA PHE A 372 -5.09 19.43 -23.53
C PHE A 372 -4.92 20.67 -24.40
N LYS A 373 -4.89 21.84 -23.78
CA LYS A 373 -4.43 23.07 -24.44
C LYS A 373 -2.95 22.94 -24.77
N ASN A 374 -2.48 23.63 -25.81
CA ASN A 374 -1.06 23.66 -26.20
C ASN A 374 -0.23 24.54 -25.24
N PHE A 375 -0.30 24.22 -23.96
CA PHE A 375 0.36 24.93 -22.86
C PHE A 375 0.58 23.96 -21.70
N ILE A 376 1.79 23.97 -21.16
CA ILE A 376 2.18 23.21 -19.97
C ILE A 376 2.60 24.23 -18.92
N GLU A 377 2.02 24.12 -17.73
CA GLU A 377 2.46 24.86 -16.55
C GLU A 377 3.39 23.96 -15.73
N PHE A 378 4.59 24.45 -15.45
CA PHE A 378 5.61 23.73 -14.68
C PHE A 378 5.52 24.18 -13.22
N GLN A 379 5.64 23.23 -12.27
CA GLN A 379 5.74 23.55 -10.84
C GLN A 379 6.91 24.49 -10.52
#